data_AF-A0A7X0NLV8-F1
#
_entry.id   AF-A0A7X0NLV8-F1
#
_cell.length_a   1.000
_cell.length_b   1.000
_cell.length_c   1.000
_cell.angle_alpha   90.00
_cell.angle_beta   90.00
_cell.angle_gamma   90.00
#
_symmetry.space_group_name_H-M   'P 1'
#
loop_
_entity.id
_entity.type
_entity.pdbx_description
1 polymer ?
#
loop_
_entity_poly.entity_id
_entity_poly.type
_entity_poly.pdbx_seq_one_letter_code
_entity_poly.pdbx_strand_id
1 'polypeptide(L)'
;MHALRTQIAPGRALGRRLLAAAGLGASMVCLPHAAAASTAGLSAYDELVLSHRPVAYWRLSHPSAGTETDRTGNGHKGTFRGVTSTVQLPNRDGAAVFNGSSGSFEVPTAKPFHISTTGRFTVEAWIRPHTLQFPDEEQTGYVYFMGKGTKSNAGGDREWAGRMYSKENDENRPNRISGYAWNLDGGLGAGAYFQQPVKVNEWIHYAVTFDTAEGSYGRVRIYRNGVLAGMDHLAFRPGTADEVIIKPRPGSAPVRVGTRDGKSYFKGAIGKFAIYNRELSGAELRSHYNAMTGSATPDFDADGVGDLFSTSAGTLTIWNGQGGNRFGPPATGGGGWAAYSRPVAGDFNGDGRTDLLAVKKETNRLHVWNGTGANGFGEGRELGPGWEPYADSLVSLGDVNRDGRPDLGAVHAETGVFTVWNGTGGNGFAAADPIGGGWTAYSRPIAGDFNGDGIGDLLAVKKDGNTLHVWNGKGANSFTGAIELGPGWEPYASSLMSPGDVNGDGHSDLAATRDGTLYIWNGKGGNGFGPGTAVSSGWASYF
;
A
#
# COMPACT_ATOMS: atom_id res chain seq x y z
N MET A 1 -62.68 35.65 -30.86
CA MET A 1 -63.61 35.18 -31.91
C MET A 1 -62.81 34.38 -32.93
N HIS A 2 -63.27 33.15 -33.22
CA HIS A 2 -62.93 32.19 -34.30
C HIS A 2 -61.46 31.74 -34.50
N ALA A 3 -61.05 30.48 -34.27
CA ALA A 3 -61.46 29.14 -34.82
C ALA A 3 -61.00 28.94 -36.29
N LEU A 4 -60.49 27.82 -36.84
CA LEU A 4 -60.52 26.36 -36.62
C LEU A 4 -59.27 25.71 -37.30
N ARG A 5 -58.73 24.56 -36.86
CA ARG A 5 -58.82 23.17 -37.45
C ARG A 5 -58.87 23.12 -39.01
N THR A 6 -58.22 22.23 -39.77
CA THR A 6 -58.07 20.76 -39.63
C THR A 6 -57.07 20.19 -40.66
N GLN A 7 -56.63 18.96 -40.40
CA GLN A 7 -55.73 18.03 -41.12
C GLN A 7 -56.06 17.74 -42.61
N ILE A 8 -55.09 17.19 -43.35
CA ILE A 8 -55.08 15.81 -43.94
C ILE A 8 -53.72 15.53 -44.65
N ALA A 9 -53.07 14.41 -44.31
CA ALA A 9 -51.97 13.73 -45.03
C ALA A 9 -52.59 12.62 -45.95
N PRO A 10 -51.91 11.87 -46.87
CA PRO A 10 -50.52 11.36 -46.80
C PRO A 10 -49.76 11.16 -48.15
N GLY A 11 -48.52 10.64 -48.12
CA GLY A 11 -47.98 9.78 -49.21
C GLY A 11 -46.53 9.96 -49.71
N ARG A 12 -45.58 9.32 -49.01
CA ARG A 12 -44.31 8.65 -49.44
C ARG A 12 -43.38 9.19 -50.58
N ALA A 13 -42.16 9.51 -50.14
CA ALA A 13 -40.82 8.97 -50.49
C ALA A 13 -40.22 9.08 -51.91
N LEU A 14 -39.01 9.67 -51.98
CA LEU A 14 -37.98 9.41 -53.01
C LEU A 14 -36.58 9.70 -52.42
N GLY A 15 -35.66 8.75 -52.58
CA GLY A 15 -34.25 8.85 -52.18
C GLY A 15 -33.37 9.53 -53.24
N ARG A 16 -32.18 9.97 -52.84
CA ARG A 16 -31.13 10.47 -53.75
C ARG A 16 -29.75 9.92 -53.37
N ARG A 17 -29.06 9.41 -54.39
CA ARG A 17 -27.63 9.03 -54.44
C ARG A 17 -26.75 10.28 -54.46
N LEU A 18 -25.53 10.17 -53.92
CA LEU A 18 -24.44 11.12 -54.18
C LEU A 18 -23.15 10.41 -54.61
N LEU A 19 -22.42 11.10 -55.49
CA LEU A 19 -21.23 10.71 -56.26
C LEU A 19 -19.95 10.56 -55.41
N ALA A 20 -19.04 9.75 -55.94
CA ALA A 20 -17.71 9.43 -55.42
C ALA A 20 -16.63 10.47 -55.78
N ALA A 21 -15.65 10.63 -54.90
CA ALA A 21 -14.31 11.16 -55.18
C ALA A 21 -13.26 10.31 -54.45
N ALA A 22 -12.14 10.03 -55.14
CA ALA A 22 -11.10 9.08 -54.74
C ALA A 22 -10.20 9.59 -53.60
N GLY A 23 -9.84 8.71 -52.66
CA GLY A 23 -8.87 8.95 -51.59
C GLY A 23 -7.92 7.76 -51.42
N LEU A 24 -6.63 8.06 -51.32
CA LEU A 24 -5.50 7.13 -51.14
C LEU A 24 -5.73 6.18 -49.95
N GLY A 25 -5.58 4.87 -50.20
CA GLY A 25 -5.70 3.83 -49.17
C GLY A 25 -4.48 3.80 -48.26
N ALA A 26 -4.65 4.29 -47.03
CA ALA A 26 -3.81 3.91 -45.90
C ALA A 26 -4.47 2.73 -45.19
N SER A 27 -3.87 1.54 -45.28
CA SER A 27 -4.30 0.37 -44.51
C SER A 27 -4.06 0.62 -43.02
N MET A 28 -5.11 1.01 -42.31
CA MET A 28 -5.15 1.03 -40.86
C MET A 28 -5.14 -0.42 -40.36
N VAL A 29 -3.99 -0.90 -39.90
CA VAL A 29 -3.90 -2.12 -39.12
C VAL A 29 -4.53 -1.79 -37.76
N CYS A 30 -5.78 -2.20 -37.55
CA CYS A 30 -6.39 -2.24 -36.23
C CYS A 30 -5.61 -3.24 -35.37
N LEU A 31 -4.76 -2.74 -34.49
CA LEU A 31 -4.30 -3.48 -33.32
C LEU A 31 -5.53 -3.72 -32.42
N PRO A 32 -5.77 -4.93 -31.90
CA PRO A 32 -6.87 -5.16 -30.98
C PRO A 32 -6.60 -4.36 -29.70
N HIS A 33 -7.52 -3.45 -29.40
CA HIS A 33 -7.58 -2.78 -28.11
C HIS A 33 -7.85 -3.87 -27.05
N ALA A 34 -6.97 -3.98 -26.05
CA ALA A 34 -7.21 -4.86 -24.92
C ALA A 34 -8.57 -4.49 -24.31
N ALA A 35 -9.46 -5.48 -24.18
CA ALA A 35 -10.76 -5.27 -23.57
C ALA A 35 -10.55 -4.74 -22.14
N ALA A 36 -11.15 -3.59 -21.82
CA ALA A 36 -11.15 -3.07 -20.47
C ALA A 36 -11.71 -4.15 -19.52
N ALA A 37 -10.92 -4.55 -18.53
CA ALA A 37 -11.33 -5.52 -17.53
C ALA A 37 -12.57 -5.00 -16.79
N SER A 38 -13.56 -5.86 -16.58
CA SER A 38 -14.73 -5.57 -15.72
C SER A 38 -14.27 -5.19 -14.32
N THR A 39 -14.61 -3.99 -13.86
CA THR A 39 -14.31 -3.48 -12.50
C THR A 39 -15.24 -4.04 -11.41
N ALA A 40 -16.30 -4.77 -11.78
CA ALA A 40 -17.23 -5.34 -10.81
C ALA A 40 -16.51 -6.31 -9.85
N GLY A 41 -16.45 -5.95 -8.56
CA GLY A 41 -15.92 -6.78 -7.47
C GLY A 41 -14.41 -6.71 -7.25
N LEU A 42 -13.73 -5.67 -7.73
CA LEU A 42 -12.35 -5.33 -7.36
C LEU A 42 -12.33 -4.48 -6.08
N SER A 43 -11.30 -4.64 -5.24
CA SER A 43 -11.02 -3.73 -4.12
C SER A 43 -10.17 -2.54 -4.59
N ALA A 44 -10.07 -1.46 -3.80
CA ALA A 44 -9.18 -0.33 -4.12
C ALA A 44 -7.72 -0.75 -4.29
N TYR A 45 -7.26 -1.72 -3.48
CA TYR A 45 -5.95 -2.34 -3.69
C TYR A 45 -5.83 -2.96 -5.09
N ASP A 46 -6.86 -3.70 -5.56
CA ASP A 46 -6.85 -4.31 -6.88
C ASP A 46 -6.78 -3.25 -7.99
N GLU A 47 -7.53 -2.16 -7.84
CA GLU A 47 -7.56 -1.05 -8.79
C GLU A 47 -6.22 -0.30 -8.83
N LEU A 48 -5.61 -0.04 -7.66
CA LEU A 48 -4.30 0.60 -7.54
C LEU A 48 -3.21 -0.24 -8.23
N VAL A 49 -3.15 -1.54 -7.93
CA VAL A 49 -2.21 -2.48 -8.58
C VAL A 49 -2.40 -2.46 -10.10
N LEU A 50 -3.65 -2.52 -10.58
CA LEU A 50 -3.93 -2.47 -12.02
C LEU A 50 -3.54 -1.13 -12.66
N SER A 51 -3.66 -0.01 -11.92
CA SER A 51 -3.23 1.31 -12.37
C SER A 51 -1.72 1.41 -12.60
N HIS A 52 -0.93 0.61 -11.86
CA HIS A 52 0.52 0.46 -12.06
C HIS A 52 0.89 -0.51 -13.18
N ARG A 53 -0.10 -1.00 -13.94
CA ARG A 53 0.06 -1.72 -15.22
C ARG A 53 0.94 -2.99 -15.14
N PRO A 54 0.61 -3.96 -14.27
CA PRO A 54 1.26 -5.26 -14.29
C PRO A 54 1.01 -5.95 -15.64
N VAL A 55 1.91 -6.85 -16.01
CA VAL A 55 1.72 -7.73 -17.17
C VAL A 55 0.82 -8.92 -16.84
N ALA A 56 0.71 -9.29 -15.56
CA ALA A 56 -0.30 -10.21 -15.06
C ALA A 56 -0.58 -9.98 -13.58
N TYR A 57 -1.83 -10.20 -13.16
CA TYR A 57 -2.27 -10.02 -11.78
C TYR A 57 -3.35 -11.03 -11.38
N TRP A 58 -3.13 -11.76 -10.28
CA TRP A 58 -4.09 -12.71 -9.71
C TRP A 58 -4.34 -12.40 -8.23
N ARG A 59 -5.60 -12.39 -7.82
CA ARG A 59 -5.96 -12.09 -6.42
C ARG A 59 -5.67 -13.25 -5.50
N LEU A 60 -5.68 -14.47 -6.04
CA LEU A 60 -5.53 -15.73 -5.32
C LEU A 60 -6.63 -15.93 -4.28
N SER A 61 -7.87 -15.54 -4.62
CA SER A 61 -8.95 -15.42 -3.62
C SER A 61 -10.06 -16.47 -3.76
N HIS A 62 -10.07 -17.27 -4.83
CA HIS A 62 -11.12 -18.29 -5.09
C HIS A 62 -10.57 -19.66 -5.55
N PRO A 63 -9.67 -20.31 -4.79
CA PRO A 63 -9.06 -21.57 -5.16
C PRO A 63 -10.03 -22.74 -5.31
N SER A 64 -11.21 -22.69 -4.68
CA SER A 64 -12.28 -23.69 -4.89
C SER A 64 -12.80 -23.72 -6.33
N ALA A 65 -12.64 -22.64 -7.09
CA ALA A 65 -12.98 -22.59 -8.52
C ALA A 65 -11.98 -23.39 -9.39
N GLY A 66 -10.88 -23.89 -8.81
CA GLY A 66 -9.83 -24.66 -9.47
C GLY A 66 -8.94 -23.84 -10.40
N THR A 67 -9.37 -22.66 -10.85
CA THR A 67 -8.62 -21.77 -11.73
C THR A 67 -8.85 -20.31 -11.36
N GLU A 68 -7.94 -19.44 -11.75
CA GLU A 68 -8.08 -17.99 -11.57
C GLU A 68 -7.69 -17.21 -12.83
N THR A 69 -8.50 -16.21 -13.13
CA THR A 69 -8.31 -15.32 -14.28
C THR A 69 -7.32 -14.22 -13.92
N ASP A 70 -6.45 -13.91 -14.87
CA ASP A 70 -5.59 -12.73 -14.85
C ASP A 70 -6.43 -11.43 -14.98
N ARG A 71 -6.32 -10.56 -13.98
CA ARG A 71 -7.09 -9.32 -13.85
C ARG A 71 -6.62 -8.21 -14.78
N THR A 72 -5.45 -8.33 -15.39
CA THR A 72 -4.96 -7.37 -16.39
C THR A 72 -5.70 -7.48 -17.72
N GLY A 73 -6.38 -8.60 -17.98
CA GLY A 73 -7.01 -8.90 -19.25
C GLY A 73 -6.08 -9.52 -20.29
N ASN A 74 -4.80 -9.78 -19.97
CA ASN A 74 -3.82 -10.36 -20.90
C ASN A 74 -3.96 -11.88 -21.10
N GLY A 75 -4.94 -12.52 -20.42
CA GLY A 75 -5.33 -13.90 -20.68
C GLY A 75 -4.44 -14.95 -20.02
N HIS A 76 -3.62 -14.57 -19.04
CA HIS A 76 -2.75 -15.50 -18.32
C HIS A 76 -3.52 -16.30 -17.24
N LYS A 77 -4.39 -17.22 -17.66
CA LYS A 77 -5.18 -18.03 -16.71
C LYS A 77 -4.28 -18.98 -15.90
N GLY A 78 -4.47 -19.00 -14.57
CA GLY A 78 -3.77 -19.91 -13.67
C GLY A 78 -4.66 -21.02 -13.10
N THR A 79 -4.04 -22.07 -12.58
CA THR A 79 -4.71 -23.27 -12.06
C THR A 79 -4.24 -23.61 -10.65
N PHE A 80 -5.18 -23.91 -9.75
CA PHE A 80 -4.90 -24.34 -8.38
C PHE A 80 -4.85 -25.86 -8.26
N ARG A 81 -4.02 -26.35 -7.33
CA ARG A 81 -3.96 -27.76 -6.91
C ARG A 81 -3.69 -27.85 -5.42
N GLY A 82 -4.55 -28.50 -4.64
CA GLY A 82 -4.32 -28.70 -3.20
C GLY A 82 -4.31 -27.41 -2.37
N VAL A 83 -5.09 -26.41 -2.77
CA VAL A 83 -5.16 -25.07 -2.15
C VAL A 83 -6.59 -24.77 -1.72
N THR A 84 -6.76 -24.11 -0.57
CA THR A 84 -8.07 -23.65 -0.04
C THR A 84 -8.09 -22.13 0.12
N SER A 85 -9.21 -21.51 0.48
CA SER A 85 -9.26 -20.06 0.81
C SER A 85 -10.06 -19.84 2.07
N THR A 86 -9.39 -20.01 3.20
CA THR A 86 -9.97 -19.89 4.54
C THR A 86 -9.42 -18.72 5.34
N VAL A 87 -8.58 -17.87 4.73
CA VAL A 87 -8.00 -16.70 5.40
C VAL A 87 -8.23 -15.45 4.57
N GLN A 88 -8.24 -14.31 5.27
CA GLN A 88 -8.40 -12.99 4.68
C GLN A 88 -7.11 -12.19 4.79
N LEU A 89 -6.85 -11.38 3.77
CA LEU A 89 -5.89 -10.29 3.77
C LEU A 89 -6.34 -9.16 4.73
N PRO A 90 -5.46 -8.20 5.06
CA PRO A 90 -5.84 -7.07 5.93
C PRO A 90 -7.09 -6.32 5.41
N ASN A 91 -7.17 -6.07 4.10
CA ASN A 91 -8.34 -5.47 3.44
C ASN A 91 -9.57 -6.39 3.30
N ARG A 92 -9.58 -7.55 3.98
CA ARG A 92 -10.62 -8.59 3.99
C ARG A 92 -10.81 -9.39 2.71
N ASP A 93 -10.03 -9.14 1.66
CA ASP A 93 -10.03 -9.99 0.47
C ASP A 93 -9.57 -11.41 0.81
N GLY A 94 -10.12 -12.41 0.12
CA GLY A 94 -9.70 -13.79 0.29
C GLY A 94 -8.26 -14.02 -0.19
N ALA A 95 -7.55 -14.94 0.44
CA ALA A 95 -6.24 -15.39 0.01
C ALA A 95 -6.12 -16.93 0.04
N ALA A 96 -5.25 -17.44 -0.83
CA ALA A 96 -5.10 -18.86 -1.04
C ALA A 96 -4.17 -19.46 0.03
N VAL A 97 -4.60 -20.56 0.65
CA VAL A 97 -3.90 -21.28 1.71
C VAL A 97 -3.24 -22.53 1.13
N PHE A 98 -1.92 -22.56 1.22
CA PHE A 98 -1.04 -23.63 0.78
C PHE A 98 -0.71 -24.55 1.95
N ASN A 99 -0.85 -25.86 1.73
CA ASN A 99 -0.80 -26.87 2.79
C ASN A 99 0.62 -27.26 3.25
N GLY A 100 1.66 -26.87 2.51
CA GLY A 100 3.04 -27.23 2.79
C GLY A 100 3.50 -28.59 2.27
N SER A 101 2.74 -29.26 1.39
CA SER A 101 3.14 -30.57 0.84
C SER A 101 2.77 -30.81 -0.62
N SER A 102 1.83 -30.05 -1.17
CA SER A 102 1.34 -30.23 -2.54
C SER A 102 0.62 -29.01 -3.13
N GLY A 103 0.22 -28.07 -2.26
CA GLY A 103 -0.48 -26.85 -2.63
C GLY A 103 0.29 -26.03 -3.66
N SER A 104 -0.32 -25.72 -4.80
CA SER A 104 0.28 -24.86 -5.82
C SER A 104 -0.76 -24.08 -6.63
N PHE A 105 -0.34 -22.93 -7.16
CA PHE A 105 -0.99 -22.20 -8.23
C PHE A 105 0.00 -22.08 -9.39
N GLU A 106 -0.39 -22.53 -10.58
CA GLU A 106 0.48 -22.61 -11.75
C GLU A 106 -0.09 -21.81 -12.92
N VAL A 107 0.79 -21.05 -13.59
CA VAL A 107 0.49 -20.29 -14.81
C VAL A 107 1.47 -20.70 -15.90
N PRO A 108 1.01 -21.04 -17.12
CA PRO A 108 1.90 -21.34 -18.24
C PRO A 108 2.90 -20.22 -18.50
N THR A 109 4.11 -20.57 -18.95
CA THR A 109 5.13 -19.58 -19.28
C THR A 109 4.64 -18.64 -20.38
N ALA A 110 4.99 -17.36 -20.29
CA ALA A 110 4.70 -16.35 -21.29
C ALA A 110 5.86 -15.36 -21.37
N LYS A 111 6.04 -14.72 -22.53
CA LYS A 111 7.13 -13.76 -22.77
C LYS A 111 7.28 -12.72 -21.64
N PRO A 112 6.20 -12.10 -21.11
CA PRO A 112 6.34 -11.09 -20.05
C PRO A 112 6.86 -11.61 -18.70
N PHE A 113 6.93 -12.94 -18.47
CA PHE A 113 7.35 -13.53 -17.19
C PHE A 113 8.85 -13.76 -17.07
N HIS A 114 9.63 -13.36 -18.08
CA HIS A 114 11.08 -13.45 -18.08
C HIS A 114 11.71 -12.10 -17.73
N ILE A 115 12.67 -12.09 -16.80
CA ILE A 115 13.46 -10.88 -16.47
C ILE A 115 14.09 -10.29 -17.74
N SER A 116 14.60 -11.16 -18.61
CA SER A 116 15.27 -10.78 -19.87
C SER A 116 14.38 -10.11 -20.91
N THR A 117 13.05 -10.11 -20.74
CA THR A 117 12.14 -9.49 -21.72
C THR A 117 12.34 -7.98 -21.82
N THR A 118 12.67 -7.32 -20.72
CA THR A 118 13.01 -5.89 -20.68
C THR A 118 14.31 -5.62 -19.92
N GLY A 119 14.82 -6.59 -19.16
CA GLY A 119 15.91 -6.41 -18.22
C GLY A 119 15.47 -5.77 -16.90
N ARG A 120 14.23 -5.27 -16.82
CA ARG A 120 13.64 -4.66 -15.62
C ARG A 120 12.39 -5.43 -15.22
N PHE A 121 12.33 -5.92 -14.00
CA PHE A 121 11.29 -6.89 -13.63
C PHE A 121 10.92 -6.74 -12.16
N THR A 122 9.63 -6.81 -11.85
CA THR A 122 9.13 -6.84 -10.48
C THR A 122 8.16 -8.00 -10.30
N VAL A 123 8.27 -8.67 -9.16
CA VAL A 123 7.27 -9.63 -8.67
C VAL A 123 6.89 -9.22 -7.27
N GLU A 124 5.59 -9.17 -6.99
CA GLU A 124 5.07 -8.91 -5.66
C GLU A 124 3.95 -9.88 -5.27
N ALA A 125 3.79 -10.10 -3.97
CA ALA A 125 2.65 -10.79 -3.39
C ALA A 125 2.53 -10.48 -1.90
N TRP A 126 1.35 -10.72 -1.34
CA TRP A 126 1.15 -10.81 0.10
C TRP A 126 1.38 -12.24 0.55
N ILE A 127 2.27 -12.45 1.53
CA ILE A 127 2.60 -13.77 2.08
C ILE A 127 2.35 -13.80 3.58
N ARG A 128 1.87 -14.94 4.09
CA ARG A 128 1.62 -15.17 5.52
C ARG A 128 2.03 -16.59 5.92
N PRO A 129 3.21 -16.78 6.54
CA PRO A 129 3.66 -18.10 6.95
C PRO A 129 2.78 -18.63 8.10
N HIS A 130 2.28 -19.87 7.98
CA HIS A 130 1.56 -20.55 9.08
C HIS A 130 2.49 -21.34 9.99
N THR A 131 3.76 -21.47 9.59
CA THR A 131 4.85 -22.06 10.35
C THR A 131 6.14 -21.37 9.95
N LEU A 132 7.12 -21.35 10.84
CA LEU A 132 8.49 -20.97 10.50
C LEU A 132 9.39 -22.19 10.30
N GLN A 133 8.94 -23.38 10.69
CA GLN A 133 9.59 -24.63 10.34
C GLN A 133 8.75 -25.32 9.27
N PHE A 134 9.21 -25.29 8.03
CA PHE A 134 8.44 -25.85 6.93
C PHE A 134 8.55 -27.38 6.91
N PRO A 135 7.46 -28.11 6.67
CA PRO A 135 7.46 -29.58 6.70
C PRO A 135 8.07 -30.21 5.45
N ASP A 136 8.18 -29.46 4.35
CA ASP A 136 8.68 -29.94 3.06
C ASP A 136 9.64 -28.90 2.47
N GLU A 137 10.92 -29.06 2.81
CA GLU A 137 12.02 -28.15 2.52
C GLU A 137 13.07 -28.75 1.59
N GLU A 138 13.82 -27.89 0.94
CA GLU A 138 14.92 -28.24 0.05
C GLU A 138 16.28 -27.97 0.68
N GLN A 139 17.24 -28.82 0.33
CA GLN A 139 18.67 -28.64 0.61
C GLN A 139 18.92 -28.35 2.10
N THR A 140 19.45 -27.17 2.39
CA THR A 140 19.92 -26.76 3.72
C THR A 140 18.81 -26.19 4.59
N GLY A 141 17.53 -26.43 4.26
CA GLY A 141 16.38 -25.99 5.06
C GLY A 141 15.70 -24.71 4.57
N TYR A 142 15.25 -24.69 3.31
CA TYR A 142 14.44 -23.59 2.76
C TYR A 142 13.29 -24.09 1.88
N VAL A 143 12.30 -23.23 1.64
CA VAL A 143 11.21 -23.45 0.68
C VAL A 143 11.18 -22.36 -0.39
N TYR A 144 10.79 -22.72 -1.60
CA TYR A 144 10.34 -21.73 -2.58
C TYR A 144 8.85 -21.49 -2.42
N PHE A 145 8.44 -20.26 -2.09
CA PHE A 145 7.03 -19.90 -2.00
C PHE A 145 6.47 -19.37 -3.33
N MET A 146 7.34 -19.02 -4.28
CA MET A 146 6.99 -18.74 -5.67
C MET A 146 8.23 -18.79 -6.56
N GLY A 147 8.03 -18.94 -7.86
CA GLY A 147 9.11 -18.76 -8.82
C GLY A 147 8.83 -19.31 -10.21
N LYS A 148 9.83 -19.15 -11.08
CA LYS A 148 9.90 -19.75 -12.41
C LYS A 148 11.19 -20.54 -12.54
N GLY A 149 11.05 -21.86 -12.53
CA GLY A 149 12.14 -22.74 -12.92
C GLY A 149 11.91 -24.23 -12.67
N THR A 150 12.89 -25.04 -13.08
CA THR A 150 12.93 -26.49 -12.86
C THR A 150 14.18 -26.91 -12.08
N LYS A 151 14.36 -28.24 -11.96
CA LYS A 151 15.19 -28.93 -10.98
C LYS A 151 16.59 -28.34 -10.79
N SER A 152 16.92 -28.13 -9.50
CA SER A 152 18.27 -27.94 -8.99
C SER A 152 19.15 -29.19 -9.19
N ASN A 153 20.28 -29.02 -9.91
CA ASN A 153 21.49 -29.89 -10.01
C ASN A 153 21.79 -30.61 -11.34
N ALA A 154 20.93 -30.57 -12.37
CA ALA A 154 21.19 -31.26 -13.65
C ALA A 154 21.28 -30.33 -14.88
N GLY A 155 21.33 -29.02 -14.66
CA GLY A 155 21.23 -28.01 -15.72
C GLY A 155 19.77 -27.71 -16.10
N GLY A 156 19.49 -26.44 -16.37
CA GLY A 156 18.35 -26.02 -17.17
C GLY A 156 17.19 -25.33 -16.42
N ASP A 157 16.64 -24.35 -17.14
CA ASP A 157 15.37 -23.67 -16.94
C ASP A 157 15.15 -23.08 -15.55
N ARG A 158 16.09 -22.27 -15.03
CA ARG A 158 15.88 -21.44 -13.83
C ARG A 158 15.93 -19.97 -14.20
N GLU A 159 15.06 -19.18 -13.60
CA GLU A 159 15.05 -17.74 -13.84
C GLU A 159 14.99 -16.94 -12.55
N TRP A 160 13.90 -17.06 -11.80
CA TRP A 160 13.72 -16.28 -10.58
C TRP A 160 12.85 -17.01 -9.56
N ALA A 161 13.01 -16.67 -8.27
CA ALA A 161 12.21 -17.26 -7.21
C ALA A 161 12.20 -16.41 -5.93
N GLY A 162 11.09 -16.51 -5.20
CA GLY A 162 11.00 -16.11 -3.80
C GLY A 162 11.27 -17.31 -2.90
N ARG A 163 12.15 -17.16 -1.92
CA ARG A 163 12.60 -18.23 -1.02
C ARG A 163 12.56 -17.79 0.43
N MET A 164 12.11 -18.69 1.31
CA MET A 164 12.10 -18.50 2.76
C MET A 164 12.80 -19.68 3.45
N TYR A 165 13.71 -19.37 4.37
CA TYR A 165 14.40 -20.37 5.18
C TYR A 165 13.54 -20.83 6.36
N SER A 166 13.61 -22.11 6.67
CA SER A 166 13.09 -22.65 7.92
C SER A 166 13.84 -22.05 9.11
N LYS A 167 13.17 -21.97 10.26
CA LYS A 167 13.74 -21.42 11.50
C LYS A 167 14.98 -22.22 11.92
N GLU A 168 14.87 -23.54 11.92
CA GLU A 168 16.00 -24.46 12.04
C GLU A 168 16.45 -24.83 10.63
N ASN A 169 17.73 -24.59 10.33
CA ASN A 169 18.33 -24.81 9.01
C ASN A 169 19.85 -24.95 9.13
N ASP A 170 20.48 -25.59 8.15
CA ASP A 170 21.92 -25.91 8.20
C ASP A 170 22.82 -24.68 7.99
N GLU A 171 22.26 -23.57 7.49
CA GLU A 171 23.01 -22.35 7.17
C GLU A 171 22.94 -21.27 8.27
N ASN A 172 22.26 -21.53 9.39
CA ASN A 172 21.99 -20.55 10.45
C ASN A 172 21.38 -19.23 9.90
N ARG A 173 20.40 -19.36 9.00
CA ARG A 173 19.66 -18.24 8.36
C ARG A 173 18.19 -18.19 8.78
N PRO A 174 17.87 -18.21 10.10
CA PRO A 174 16.48 -18.25 10.55
C PRO A 174 15.71 -17.03 10.00
N ASN A 175 14.48 -17.27 9.51
CA ASN A 175 13.57 -16.23 9.00
C ASN A 175 14.06 -15.46 7.77
N ARG A 176 15.12 -15.91 7.08
CA ARG A 176 15.58 -15.22 5.88
C ARG A 176 14.56 -15.39 4.75
N ILE A 177 14.05 -14.28 4.25
CA ILE A 177 13.23 -14.21 3.04
C ILE A 177 14.04 -13.52 1.96
N SER A 178 13.98 -14.04 0.75
CA SER A 178 14.92 -13.68 -0.32
C SER A 178 14.30 -13.78 -1.70
N GLY A 179 14.77 -12.91 -2.60
CA GLY A 179 14.44 -12.92 -4.01
C GLY A 179 15.69 -13.19 -4.82
N TYR A 180 15.66 -14.22 -5.65
CA TYR A 180 16.82 -14.69 -6.42
C TYR A 180 16.57 -14.64 -7.92
N ALA A 181 17.66 -14.47 -8.67
CA ALA A 181 17.74 -14.71 -10.10
C ALA A 181 18.89 -15.67 -10.45
N TRP A 182 18.75 -16.37 -11.57
CA TRP A 182 19.74 -17.31 -12.10
C TRP A 182 19.96 -17.11 -13.61
N ASN A 183 21.12 -17.57 -14.08
CA ASN A 183 21.31 -17.94 -15.47
C ASN A 183 20.42 -19.14 -15.82
N LEU A 184 20.03 -19.27 -17.09
CA LEU A 184 19.10 -20.32 -17.54
C LEU A 184 19.57 -21.73 -17.16
N ASP A 185 20.87 -22.00 -17.31
CA ASP A 185 21.45 -23.31 -16.96
C ASP A 185 21.42 -23.60 -15.45
N GLY A 186 21.12 -22.59 -14.63
CA GLY A 186 21.10 -22.66 -13.17
C GLY A 186 22.49 -22.47 -12.57
N GLY A 187 22.76 -23.18 -11.48
CA GLY A 187 24.01 -23.07 -10.71
C GLY A 187 23.93 -22.02 -9.61
N LEU A 188 25.00 -21.25 -9.45
CA LEU A 188 25.08 -20.13 -8.52
C LEU A 188 24.15 -19.00 -9.01
N GLY A 189 23.27 -18.55 -8.12
CA GLY A 189 22.39 -17.41 -8.37
C GLY A 189 22.80 -16.20 -7.53
N ALA A 190 22.19 -15.06 -7.84
CA ALA A 190 22.34 -13.84 -7.05
C ALA A 190 20.95 -13.41 -6.54
N GLY A 191 20.91 -12.78 -5.37
CA GLY A 191 19.64 -12.43 -4.75
C GLY A 191 19.83 -11.49 -3.57
N ALA A 192 18.82 -10.66 -3.32
CA ALA A 192 18.73 -9.86 -2.11
C ALA A 192 17.89 -10.58 -1.07
N TYR A 193 18.10 -10.25 0.20
CA TYR A 193 17.34 -10.84 1.30
C TYR A 193 17.10 -9.85 2.42
N PHE A 194 16.14 -10.18 3.27
CA PHE A 194 15.94 -9.58 4.58
C PHE A 194 15.83 -10.68 5.62
N GLN A 195 16.18 -10.39 6.88
CA GLN A 195 16.26 -11.40 7.96
C GLN A 195 15.79 -10.84 9.32
N GLN A 196 14.99 -9.77 9.30
CA GLN A 196 14.25 -9.30 10.46
C GLN A 196 13.31 -10.42 10.96
N PRO A 197 12.96 -10.45 12.25
CA PRO A 197 12.03 -11.45 12.78
C PRO A 197 10.71 -11.48 12.00
N VAL A 198 10.28 -12.69 11.67
CA VAL A 198 8.99 -13.00 11.03
C VAL A 198 8.13 -13.73 12.05
N LYS A 199 6.87 -13.33 12.24
CA LYS A 199 5.95 -14.05 13.11
C LYS A 199 5.09 -15.01 12.28
N VAL A 200 4.78 -16.16 12.87
CA VAL A 200 3.71 -17.02 12.33
C VAL A 200 2.44 -16.18 12.27
N ASN A 201 1.66 -16.33 11.21
CA ASN A 201 0.36 -15.71 11.02
C ASN A 201 0.38 -14.17 10.81
N GLU A 202 1.55 -13.59 10.53
CA GLU A 202 1.71 -12.18 10.13
C GLU A 202 1.68 -12.04 8.60
N TRP A 203 0.93 -11.07 8.09
CA TRP A 203 0.95 -10.71 6.66
C TRP A 203 2.19 -9.87 6.35
N ILE A 204 2.86 -10.21 5.26
CA ILE A 204 4.02 -9.48 4.73
C ILE A 204 3.74 -9.18 3.27
N HIS A 205 3.86 -7.90 2.88
CA HIS A 205 3.95 -7.55 1.47
C HIS A 205 5.40 -7.78 1.02
N TYR A 206 5.58 -8.81 0.20
CA TYR A 206 6.86 -9.19 -0.39
C TYR A 206 6.92 -8.63 -1.81
N ALA A 207 8.01 -7.94 -2.14
CA ALA A 207 8.33 -7.64 -3.52
C ALA A 207 9.82 -7.80 -3.79
N VAL A 208 10.16 -8.17 -5.03
CA VAL A 208 11.53 -8.20 -5.53
C VAL A 208 11.59 -7.48 -6.85
N THR A 209 12.58 -6.60 -7.02
CA THR A 209 12.87 -5.95 -8.29
C THR A 209 14.23 -6.38 -8.83
N PHE A 210 14.35 -6.39 -10.15
CA PHE A 210 15.57 -6.68 -10.88
C PHE A 210 15.78 -5.60 -11.94
N ASP A 211 16.99 -5.05 -12.03
CA ASP A 211 17.46 -4.23 -13.15
C ASP A 211 18.79 -4.78 -13.65
N THR A 212 18.79 -5.51 -14.77
CA THR A 212 20.01 -6.11 -15.33
C THR A 212 20.94 -5.09 -15.99
N ALA A 213 20.52 -3.84 -16.15
CA ALA A 213 21.30 -2.78 -16.77
C ALA A 213 21.92 -1.80 -15.76
N GLU A 214 21.58 -1.92 -14.47
CA GLU A 214 22.09 -1.01 -13.45
C GLU A 214 23.56 -1.29 -13.07
N GLY A 215 24.42 -0.31 -13.31
CA GLY A 215 25.85 -0.42 -13.02
C GLY A 215 26.50 -1.55 -13.83
N SER A 216 27.64 -2.07 -13.35
CA SER A 216 28.40 -3.09 -14.09
C SER A 216 27.80 -4.49 -14.03
N TYR A 217 26.98 -4.78 -13.01
CA TYR A 217 26.49 -6.14 -12.72
C TYR A 217 24.98 -6.28 -12.82
N GLY A 218 24.22 -5.18 -12.85
CA GLY A 218 22.80 -5.20 -12.55
C GLY A 218 22.50 -5.27 -11.05
N ARG A 219 21.23 -5.10 -10.70
CA ARG A 219 20.76 -5.02 -9.33
C ARG A 219 19.56 -5.90 -9.05
N VAL A 220 19.53 -6.47 -7.85
CA VAL A 220 18.34 -7.07 -7.24
C VAL A 220 18.04 -6.35 -5.93
N ARG A 221 16.77 -6.00 -5.73
CA ARG A 221 16.27 -5.36 -4.51
C ARG A 221 15.11 -6.17 -3.97
N ILE A 222 15.02 -6.29 -2.65
CA ILE A 222 13.89 -6.92 -1.96
C ILE A 222 13.23 -5.91 -1.03
N TYR A 223 11.91 -5.89 -1.06
CA TYR A 223 11.08 -5.00 -0.27
C TYR A 223 10.23 -5.83 0.69
N ARG A 224 10.10 -5.32 1.91
CA ARG A 224 9.18 -5.82 2.93
C ARG A 224 8.22 -4.69 3.26
N ASN A 225 6.93 -4.92 3.15
CA ASN A 225 5.91 -3.95 3.55
C ASN A 225 6.08 -2.60 2.84
N GLY A 226 6.34 -2.64 1.52
CA GLY A 226 6.59 -1.44 0.72
C GLY A 226 7.97 -0.78 0.89
N VAL A 227 8.83 -1.29 1.79
CA VAL A 227 10.10 -0.65 2.16
C VAL A 227 11.29 -1.48 1.71
N LEU A 228 12.32 -0.83 1.18
CA LEU A 228 13.55 -1.51 0.75
C LEU A 228 14.22 -2.19 1.96
N ALA A 229 14.24 -3.52 1.95
CA ALA A 229 14.72 -4.33 3.07
C ALA A 229 16.10 -4.94 2.80
N GLY A 230 16.49 -5.05 1.53
CA GLY A 230 17.81 -5.55 1.14
C GLY A 230 18.10 -5.31 -0.34
N MET A 231 19.38 -5.32 -0.69
CA MET A 231 19.84 -5.09 -2.06
C MET A 231 21.16 -5.82 -2.28
N ASP A 232 21.36 -6.37 -3.47
CA ASP A 232 22.63 -6.97 -3.88
C ASP A 232 22.86 -6.83 -5.40
N HIS A 233 24.09 -7.11 -5.84
CA HIS A 233 24.46 -7.19 -7.25
C HIS A 233 23.81 -8.42 -7.90
N LEU A 234 23.51 -8.34 -9.19
CA LEU A 234 23.18 -9.51 -10.01
C LEU A 234 24.46 -10.28 -10.43
N ALA A 235 25.32 -10.57 -9.45
CA ALA A 235 26.52 -11.37 -9.64
C ALA A 235 26.86 -12.12 -8.36
N PHE A 236 27.36 -13.34 -8.50
CA PHE A 236 27.95 -14.09 -7.40
C PHE A 236 29.42 -13.69 -7.25
N ARG A 237 29.81 -13.26 -6.04
CA ARG A 237 31.18 -12.86 -5.67
C ARG A 237 31.86 -11.95 -6.71
N PRO A 238 31.29 -10.76 -6.99
CA PRO A 238 31.85 -9.84 -7.97
C PRO A 238 33.29 -9.44 -7.63
N GLY A 239 34.16 -9.35 -8.63
CA GLY A 239 35.57 -9.00 -8.49
C GLY A 239 36.48 -10.12 -7.98
N THR A 240 35.98 -11.36 -7.90
CA THR A 240 36.76 -12.54 -7.49
C THR A 240 37.00 -13.50 -8.66
N ALA A 241 37.93 -14.46 -8.49
CA ALA A 241 38.21 -15.47 -9.51
C ALA A 241 37.01 -16.39 -9.84
N ASP A 242 36.07 -16.53 -8.90
CA ASP A 242 34.86 -17.35 -9.03
C ASP A 242 33.62 -16.51 -9.40
N GLU A 243 33.82 -15.32 -9.97
CA GLU A 243 32.72 -14.44 -10.35
C GLU A 243 31.76 -15.11 -11.34
N VAL A 244 30.46 -15.04 -11.05
CA VAL A 244 29.40 -15.44 -11.99
C VAL A 244 28.42 -14.29 -12.15
N ILE A 245 28.43 -13.64 -13.33
CA ILE A 245 27.44 -12.62 -13.68
C ILE A 245 26.12 -13.31 -14.02
N ILE A 246 25.03 -12.84 -13.40
CA ILE A 246 23.69 -13.36 -13.63
C ILE A 246 23.04 -12.56 -14.76
N LYS A 247 22.89 -13.22 -15.90
CA LYS A 247 22.21 -12.75 -17.12
C LYS A 247 21.06 -13.71 -17.43
N PRO A 248 19.88 -13.51 -16.80
CA PRO A 248 18.73 -14.39 -17.03
C PRO A 248 18.41 -14.51 -18.52
N ARG A 249 17.92 -15.67 -18.95
CA ARG A 249 17.41 -15.91 -20.31
C ARG A 249 16.07 -16.62 -20.23
N PRO A 250 15.22 -16.52 -21.25
CA PRO A 250 13.92 -17.18 -21.25
C PRO A 250 14.06 -18.71 -21.18
N GLY A 251 13.32 -19.32 -20.27
CA GLY A 251 13.16 -20.75 -20.15
C GLY A 251 11.70 -21.20 -20.32
N SER A 252 11.45 -22.51 -20.34
CA SER A 252 10.13 -23.10 -20.58
C SER A 252 9.27 -23.33 -19.33
N ALA A 253 9.84 -23.18 -18.13
CA ALA A 253 9.16 -23.51 -16.89
C ALA A 253 7.95 -22.60 -16.66
N PRO A 254 6.82 -23.12 -16.16
CA PRO A 254 5.71 -22.26 -15.78
C PRO A 254 6.07 -21.41 -14.56
N VAL A 255 5.27 -20.36 -14.31
CA VAL A 255 5.30 -19.63 -13.05
C VAL A 255 4.49 -20.42 -12.03
N ARG A 256 5.02 -20.58 -10.82
CA ARG A 256 4.33 -21.23 -9.71
C ARG A 256 4.34 -20.38 -8.44
N VAL A 257 3.27 -20.51 -7.67
CA VAL A 257 3.09 -19.98 -6.31
C VAL A 257 2.77 -21.16 -5.39
N GLY A 258 3.30 -21.14 -4.17
CA GLY A 258 3.31 -22.27 -3.22
C GLY A 258 4.49 -23.23 -3.39
N THR A 259 5.13 -23.20 -4.56
CA THR A 259 6.35 -23.93 -4.90
C THR A 259 7.02 -23.25 -6.11
N ARG A 260 8.23 -23.66 -6.48
CA ARG A 260 8.85 -23.33 -7.79
C ARG A 260 8.82 -24.52 -8.75
N ASP A 261 9.20 -25.70 -8.26
CA ASP A 261 9.45 -26.90 -9.06
C ASP A 261 8.86 -28.19 -8.45
N GLY A 262 8.08 -28.07 -7.37
CA GLY A 262 7.40 -29.19 -6.71
C GLY A 262 8.25 -30.01 -5.74
N LYS A 263 9.46 -29.54 -5.40
CA LYS A 263 10.36 -30.21 -4.42
C LYS A 263 10.27 -29.69 -2.99
N SER A 264 9.80 -28.46 -2.83
CA SER A 264 9.50 -27.84 -1.55
C SER A 264 8.14 -27.16 -1.66
N TYR A 265 7.44 -27.08 -0.53
CA TYR A 265 6.10 -26.48 -0.50
C TYR A 265 5.93 -25.53 0.67
N PHE A 266 5.47 -24.33 0.37
CA PHE A 266 5.16 -23.32 1.37
C PHE A 266 3.90 -23.70 2.16
N LYS A 267 4.00 -23.63 3.50
CA LYS A 267 2.86 -23.77 4.41
C LYS A 267 2.44 -22.40 4.94
N GLY A 268 1.39 -21.84 4.36
CA GLY A 268 0.97 -20.48 4.65
C GLY A 268 -0.10 -20.00 3.69
N ALA A 269 -0.39 -18.71 3.70
CA ALA A 269 -1.28 -18.09 2.73
C ALA A 269 -0.53 -17.14 1.80
N ILE A 270 -0.96 -17.06 0.55
CA ILE A 270 -0.45 -16.12 -0.45
C ILE A 270 -1.63 -15.50 -1.19
N GLY A 271 -1.61 -14.18 -1.30
CA GLY A 271 -2.61 -13.36 -1.98
C GLY A 271 -1.97 -12.37 -2.95
N LYS A 272 -2.78 -11.82 -3.87
CA LYS A 272 -2.44 -10.60 -4.62
C LYS A 272 -1.11 -10.68 -5.36
N PHE A 273 -0.93 -11.72 -6.16
CA PHE A 273 0.30 -11.99 -6.89
C PHE A 273 0.34 -11.22 -8.22
N ALA A 274 1.31 -10.32 -8.39
CA ALA A 274 1.48 -9.51 -9.59
C ALA A 274 2.89 -9.62 -10.18
N ILE A 275 2.98 -9.50 -11.50
CA ILE A 275 4.24 -9.48 -12.26
C ILE A 275 4.27 -8.23 -13.14
N TYR A 276 5.43 -7.56 -13.19
CA TYR A 276 5.70 -6.40 -14.02
C TYR A 276 6.95 -6.63 -14.85
N ASN A 277 6.93 -6.19 -16.11
CA ASN A 277 8.11 -6.14 -16.99
C ASN A 277 8.83 -4.78 -16.90
N ARG A 278 8.72 -4.13 -15.75
CA ARG A 278 9.44 -2.93 -15.35
C ARG A 278 9.80 -3.05 -13.88
N GLU A 279 10.74 -2.23 -13.44
CA GLU A 279 11.00 -2.04 -12.01
C GLU A 279 9.94 -1.09 -11.45
N LEU A 280 9.21 -1.55 -10.43
CA LEU A 280 8.43 -0.66 -9.57
C LEU A 280 9.36 0.14 -8.67
N SER A 281 9.02 1.41 -8.47
CA SER A 281 9.67 2.25 -7.47
C SER A 281 9.29 1.83 -6.04
N GLY A 282 10.10 2.22 -5.06
CA GLY A 282 9.75 2.02 -3.64
C GLY A 282 8.45 2.72 -3.25
N ALA A 283 8.20 3.89 -3.85
CA ALA A 283 6.96 4.65 -3.77
C ALA A 283 5.73 3.82 -4.17
N GLU A 284 5.72 3.25 -5.39
CA GLU A 284 4.62 2.41 -5.88
C GLU A 284 4.40 1.16 -5.01
N LEU A 285 5.48 0.52 -4.55
CA LEU A 285 5.38 -0.65 -3.68
C LEU A 285 4.82 -0.29 -2.30
N ARG A 286 5.09 0.92 -1.81
CA ARG A 286 4.56 1.42 -0.56
C ARG A 286 3.10 1.83 -0.66
N SER A 287 2.68 2.47 -1.74
CA SER A 287 1.26 2.77 -1.94
C SER A 287 0.43 1.48 -2.01
N HIS A 288 0.96 0.39 -2.59
CA HIS A 288 0.32 -0.93 -2.48
C HIS A 288 0.18 -1.39 -1.03
N TYR A 289 1.25 -1.28 -0.23
CA TYR A 289 1.20 -1.64 1.19
C TYR A 289 0.13 -0.83 1.94
N ASN A 290 0.15 0.49 1.80
CA ASN A 290 -0.76 1.42 2.46
C ASN A 290 -2.22 1.16 2.06
N ALA A 291 -2.49 0.89 0.78
CA ALA A 291 -3.84 0.58 0.29
C ALA A 291 -4.36 -0.77 0.83
N MET A 292 -3.48 -1.69 1.24
CA MET A 292 -3.91 -2.93 1.88
C MET A 292 -4.19 -2.74 3.37
N THR A 293 -3.40 -1.91 4.05
CA THR A 293 -3.42 -1.78 5.52
C THR A 293 -4.22 -0.59 6.03
N GLY A 294 -4.71 0.29 5.15
CA GLY A 294 -5.53 1.43 5.54
C GLY A 294 -4.76 2.52 6.30
N SER A 295 -3.52 2.80 5.88
CA SER A 295 -2.67 3.80 6.55
C SER A 295 -3.36 5.16 6.64
N ALA A 296 -3.43 5.72 7.86
CA ALA A 296 -4.06 7.02 8.16
C ALA A 296 -3.23 8.24 7.73
N THR A 297 -2.16 8.00 6.99
CA THR A 297 -1.13 9.00 6.74
C THR A 297 -1.50 9.89 5.56
N PRO A 298 -1.33 11.21 5.66
CA PRO A 298 -1.53 12.09 4.51
C PRO A 298 -0.54 11.74 3.41
N ASP A 299 -1.05 11.37 2.23
CA ASP A 299 -0.29 11.12 0.98
C ASP A 299 -1.21 11.54 -0.18
N PHE A 300 -1.14 12.82 -0.55
CA PHE A 300 -2.10 13.47 -1.44
C PHE A 300 -1.79 13.26 -2.93
N ASP A 301 -0.55 12.91 -3.27
CA ASP A 301 -0.14 12.55 -4.62
C ASP A 301 0.01 11.04 -4.85
N ALA A 302 -0.20 10.22 -3.81
CA ALA A 302 -0.18 8.77 -3.83
C ALA A 302 1.20 8.20 -4.20
N ASP A 303 2.27 8.91 -3.86
CA ASP A 303 3.65 8.47 -4.08
C ASP A 303 4.19 7.60 -2.92
N GLY A 304 3.38 7.34 -1.90
CA GLY A 304 3.72 6.51 -0.75
C GLY A 304 4.60 7.22 0.28
N VAL A 305 5.09 8.43 0.02
CA VAL A 305 5.79 9.24 1.01
C VAL A 305 4.77 10.08 1.76
N GLY A 306 4.97 10.23 3.08
CA GLY A 306 4.13 11.12 3.87
C GLY A 306 4.20 12.58 3.40
N ASP A 307 3.06 13.26 3.44
CA ASP A 307 2.90 14.66 3.09
C ASP A 307 2.63 15.53 4.32
N LEU A 308 2.94 16.82 4.20
CA LEU A 308 2.49 17.83 5.14
C LEU A 308 1.35 18.65 4.53
N PHE A 309 0.42 19.07 5.37
CA PHE A 309 -0.64 19.98 4.95
C PHE A 309 -1.06 20.93 6.07
N SER A 310 -1.59 22.08 5.69
CA SER A 310 -2.14 23.07 6.61
C SER A 310 -3.28 23.86 5.98
N THR A 311 -4.19 24.32 6.81
CA THR A 311 -5.26 25.25 6.45
C THR A 311 -5.20 26.59 7.18
N SER A 312 -4.15 26.84 7.98
CA SER A 312 -4.06 28.01 8.86
C SER A 312 -4.08 29.34 8.10
N ALA A 313 -3.62 29.35 6.85
CA ALA A 313 -3.66 30.52 5.97
C ALA A 313 -5.04 30.75 5.30
N GLY A 314 -6.06 29.95 5.64
CA GLY A 314 -7.40 29.98 5.02
C GLY A 314 -7.49 29.23 3.69
N THR A 315 -6.36 28.76 3.16
CA THR A 315 -6.23 27.86 2.02
C THR A 315 -5.60 26.54 2.46
N LEU A 316 -6.01 25.43 1.86
CA LEU A 316 -5.31 24.16 1.99
C LEU A 316 -3.99 24.27 1.24
N THR A 317 -2.90 24.17 1.98
CA THR A 317 -1.53 24.15 1.48
C THR A 317 -0.97 22.76 1.73
N ILE A 318 -0.39 22.15 0.70
CA ILE A 318 0.16 20.78 0.74
C ILE A 318 1.64 20.88 0.35
N TRP A 319 2.49 20.16 1.06
CA TRP A 319 3.90 19.99 0.73
C TRP A 319 4.17 18.49 0.56
N ASN A 320 4.35 18.09 -0.69
CA ASN A 320 4.53 16.68 -1.02
C ASN A 320 5.87 16.18 -0.50
N GLY A 321 5.88 15.02 0.15
CA GLY A 321 7.08 14.32 0.57
C GLY A 321 7.96 13.97 -0.64
N GLN A 322 9.28 13.93 -0.44
CA GLN A 322 10.24 13.53 -1.47
C GLN A 322 11.23 12.47 -0.95
N GLY A 323 10.91 11.88 0.21
CA GLY A 323 11.75 10.97 0.95
C GLY A 323 12.96 11.67 1.61
N GLY A 324 13.50 11.04 2.64
CA GLY A 324 14.64 11.56 3.39
C GLY A 324 14.38 12.91 4.04
N ASN A 325 13.17 13.15 4.57
CA ASN A 325 12.75 14.38 5.26
C ASN A 325 12.76 15.64 4.38
N ARG A 326 12.54 15.48 3.07
CA ARG A 326 12.45 16.59 2.12
C ARG A 326 11.02 16.76 1.64
N PHE A 327 10.65 18.00 1.38
CA PHE A 327 9.33 18.37 0.86
C PHE A 327 9.46 19.26 -0.36
N GLY A 328 8.54 19.09 -1.31
CA GLY A 328 8.40 19.94 -2.47
C GLY A 328 7.92 21.36 -2.14
N PRO A 329 7.86 22.24 -3.16
CA PRO A 329 7.24 23.55 -3.00
C PRO A 329 5.75 23.42 -2.61
N PRO A 330 5.17 24.40 -1.88
CA PRO A 330 3.77 24.36 -1.49
C PRO A 330 2.83 24.33 -2.70
N ALA A 331 1.92 23.38 -2.73
CA ALA A 331 0.79 23.32 -3.63
C ALA A 331 -0.49 23.81 -2.93
N THR A 332 -1.41 24.45 -3.67
CA THR A 332 -2.71 24.88 -3.12
C THR A 332 -3.79 23.87 -3.48
N GLY A 333 -4.44 23.29 -2.47
CA GLY A 333 -5.56 22.35 -2.61
C GLY A 333 -6.96 22.99 -2.53
N GLY A 334 -7.04 24.33 -2.50
CA GLY A 334 -8.30 25.09 -2.50
C GLY A 334 -8.44 26.09 -1.35
N GLY A 335 -9.41 27.00 -1.47
CA GLY A 335 -9.70 28.05 -0.48
C GLY A 335 -10.94 27.79 0.38
N GLY A 336 -11.23 28.70 1.32
CA GLY A 336 -12.45 28.65 2.15
C GLY A 336 -12.31 27.89 3.47
N TRP A 337 -11.11 27.41 3.79
CA TRP A 337 -10.87 26.58 4.97
C TRP A 337 -10.96 27.33 6.31
N ALA A 338 -10.96 28.66 6.29
CA ALA A 338 -11.20 29.46 7.49
C ALA A 338 -12.56 29.15 8.15
N ALA A 339 -13.56 28.74 7.36
CA ALA A 339 -14.90 28.35 7.83
C ALA A 339 -14.96 26.98 8.52
N TYR A 340 -13.87 26.22 8.51
CA TYR A 340 -13.82 24.85 9.00
C TYR A 340 -12.83 24.69 10.16
N SER A 341 -13.02 23.66 10.97
CA SER A 341 -12.02 23.19 11.92
C SER A 341 -10.78 22.67 11.19
N ARG A 342 -9.72 22.36 11.95
CA ARG A 342 -8.51 21.79 11.37
C ARG A 342 -8.84 20.42 10.74
N PRO A 343 -8.60 20.21 9.44
CA PRO A 343 -8.98 18.97 8.81
C PRO A 343 -8.10 17.81 9.25
N VAL A 344 -8.63 16.60 9.09
CA VAL A 344 -7.90 15.34 9.21
C VAL A 344 -7.89 14.63 7.86
N ALA A 345 -6.80 13.93 7.59
CA ALA A 345 -6.57 13.20 6.34
C ALA A 345 -6.77 11.69 6.54
N GLY A 346 -7.30 11.01 5.53
CA GLY A 346 -7.49 9.55 5.52
C GLY A 346 -8.31 9.10 4.32
N ASP A 347 -8.33 7.80 4.00
CA ASP A 347 -9.12 7.22 2.90
C ASP A 347 -10.54 6.83 3.38
N PHE A 348 -11.40 7.82 3.63
CA PHE A 348 -12.73 7.59 4.22
C PHE A 348 -13.73 6.97 3.23
N ASN A 349 -13.47 7.13 1.93
CA ASN A 349 -14.30 6.55 0.89
C ASN A 349 -13.85 5.13 0.49
N GLY A 350 -12.59 4.75 0.75
CA GLY A 350 -12.01 3.45 0.48
C GLY A 350 -11.52 3.28 -0.96
N ASP A 351 -11.10 4.35 -1.63
CA ASP A 351 -10.59 4.36 -3.02
C ASP A 351 -9.05 4.39 -3.12
N GLY A 352 -8.37 4.34 -1.98
CA GLY A 352 -6.92 4.37 -1.86
C GLY A 352 -6.31 5.77 -2.00
N ARG A 353 -7.12 6.83 -1.95
CA ARG A 353 -6.65 8.22 -2.04
C ARG A 353 -6.91 8.95 -0.73
N THR A 354 -6.06 9.94 -0.44
CA THR A 354 -6.23 10.76 0.75
C THR A 354 -7.44 11.70 0.60
N ASP A 355 -8.47 11.47 1.39
CA ASP A 355 -9.61 12.37 1.60
C ASP A 355 -9.34 13.32 2.78
N LEU A 356 -10.18 14.35 2.93
CA LEU A 356 -10.18 15.25 4.08
C LEU A 356 -11.53 15.29 4.79
N LEU A 357 -11.52 15.35 6.12
CA LEU A 357 -12.69 15.60 6.96
C LEU A 357 -12.49 16.84 7.83
N ALA A 358 -13.52 17.68 7.96
CA ALA A 358 -13.52 18.80 8.89
C ALA A 358 -14.93 19.20 9.34
N VAL A 359 -15.03 19.85 10.49
CA VAL A 359 -16.30 20.39 10.99
C VAL A 359 -16.47 21.82 10.49
N LYS A 360 -17.62 22.14 9.89
CA LYS A 360 -17.96 23.52 9.52
C LYS A 360 -18.32 24.30 10.78
N LYS A 361 -17.58 25.36 11.10
CA LYS A 361 -17.69 26.12 12.37
C LYS A 361 -19.06 26.76 12.56
N GLU A 362 -19.67 27.26 11.49
CA GLU A 362 -20.96 27.95 11.57
C GLU A 362 -22.12 26.99 11.86
N THR A 363 -22.07 25.78 11.30
CA THR A 363 -23.20 24.84 11.33
C THR A 363 -22.96 23.64 12.23
N ASN A 364 -21.74 23.45 12.72
CA ASN A 364 -21.30 22.30 13.52
C ASN A 364 -21.55 20.95 12.83
N ARG A 365 -21.42 20.94 11.50
CA ARG A 365 -21.65 19.77 10.63
C ARG A 365 -20.32 19.22 10.12
N LEU A 366 -20.14 17.90 10.16
CA LEU A 366 -19.00 17.24 9.53
C LEU A 366 -19.13 17.28 8.01
N HIS A 367 -18.04 17.58 7.33
CA HIS A 367 -17.92 17.58 5.88
C HIS A 367 -16.72 16.75 5.45
N VAL A 368 -16.83 16.14 4.26
CA VAL A 368 -15.78 15.36 3.59
C VAL A 368 -15.44 15.96 2.22
N TRP A 369 -14.17 15.92 1.84
CA TRP A 369 -13.68 16.23 0.51
C TRP A 369 -12.92 15.02 0.01
N ASN A 370 -13.46 14.34 -0.99
CA ASN A 370 -12.83 13.14 -1.51
C ASN A 370 -11.61 13.51 -2.36
N GLY A 371 -10.51 12.79 -2.15
CA GLY A 371 -9.27 12.94 -2.90
C GLY A 371 -9.45 12.50 -4.35
N THR A 372 -8.88 13.27 -5.26
CA THR A 372 -8.81 12.92 -6.70
C THR A 372 -7.40 12.52 -7.12
N GLY A 373 -6.47 12.44 -6.16
CA GLY A 373 -5.04 12.24 -6.38
C GLY A 373 -4.35 13.52 -6.89
N ALA A 374 -3.02 13.50 -6.93
CA ALA A 374 -2.19 14.63 -7.38
C ALA A 374 -2.60 15.96 -6.72
N ASN A 375 -2.85 15.94 -5.41
CA ASN A 375 -3.25 17.09 -4.59
C ASN A 375 -4.64 17.69 -4.90
N GLY A 376 -5.47 17.02 -5.71
CA GLY A 376 -6.81 17.50 -6.06
C GLY A 376 -7.92 16.93 -5.17
N PHE A 377 -9.01 17.67 -5.00
CA PHE A 377 -10.20 17.25 -4.24
C PHE A 377 -11.50 17.53 -4.99
N GLY A 378 -12.51 16.69 -4.74
CA GLY A 378 -13.88 16.94 -5.16
C GLY A 378 -14.58 18.02 -4.33
N GLU A 379 -15.86 18.25 -4.64
CA GLU A 379 -16.69 19.18 -3.85
C GLU A 379 -16.90 18.68 -2.43
N GLY A 380 -16.88 19.62 -1.47
CA GLY A 380 -17.15 19.32 -0.07
C GLY A 380 -18.58 18.85 0.15
N ARG A 381 -18.74 17.65 0.69
CA ARG A 381 -20.03 17.04 0.99
C ARG A 381 -20.26 17.02 2.49
N GLU A 382 -21.43 17.45 2.91
CA GLU A 382 -21.86 17.34 4.30
C GLU A 382 -22.24 15.89 4.66
N LEU A 383 -21.77 15.41 5.82
CA LEU A 383 -22.08 14.08 6.37
C LEU A 383 -23.15 14.12 7.47
N GLY A 384 -23.24 15.21 8.24
CA GLY A 384 -24.31 15.38 9.23
C GLY A 384 -23.95 16.25 10.44
N PRO A 385 -24.91 16.45 11.38
CA PRO A 385 -24.76 17.26 12.60
C PRO A 385 -24.14 16.49 13.77
N GLY A 386 -23.94 17.21 14.89
CA GLY A 386 -23.50 16.65 16.18
C GLY A 386 -22.00 16.71 16.44
N TRP A 387 -21.25 17.47 15.62
CA TRP A 387 -19.79 17.46 15.64
C TRP A 387 -19.15 18.63 16.38
N GLU A 388 -19.95 19.57 16.89
CA GLU A 388 -19.46 20.72 17.68
C GLU A 388 -18.48 20.30 18.79
N PRO A 389 -18.80 19.33 19.67
CA PRO A 389 -17.92 19.04 20.82
C PRO A 389 -16.60 18.38 20.43
N TYR A 390 -16.44 18.01 19.17
CA TYR A 390 -15.33 17.23 18.64
C TYR A 390 -14.46 18.03 17.65
N ALA A 391 -14.88 19.25 17.28
CA ALA A 391 -14.30 20.02 16.18
C ALA A 391 -12.79 20.27 16.35
N ASP A 392 -12.33 20.47 17.58
CA ASP A 392 -10.93 20.78 17.90
C ASP A 392 -10.07 19.53 18.08
N SER A 393 -10.65 18.33 18.07
CA SER A 393 -9.97 17.10 18.46
C SER A 393 -10.07 15.94 17.48
N LEU A 394 -10.70 16.16 16.31
CA LEU A 394 -10.73 15.18 15.24
C LEU A 394 -9.34 14.63 14.94
N VAL A 395 -9.27 13.31 14.76
CA VAL A 395 -8.08 12.57 14.33
C VAL A 395 -8.50 11.35 13.50
N SER A 396 -7.87 11.15 12.34
CA SER A 396 -7.99 9.90 11.58
C SER A 396 -7.13 8.85 12.27
N LEU A 397 -7.73 7.74 12.69
CA LEU A 397 -7.04 6.72 13.49
C LEU A 397 -6.39 5.63 12.63
N GLY A 398 -6.68 5.60 11.33
CA GLY A 398 -6.42 4.40 10.53
C GLY A 398 -7.31 3.25 10.99
N ASP A 399 -6.92 2.02 10.69
CA ASP A 399 -7.75 0.85 10.94
C ASP A 399 -7.58 0.30 12.38
N VAL A 400 -8.25 0.91 13.37
CA VAL A 400 -8.13 0.50 14.78
C VAL A 400 -9.00 -0.72 15.13
N ASN A 401 -9.97 -1.07 14.30
CA ASN A 401 -10.79 -2.28 14.47
C ASN A 401 -10.33 -3.48 13.60
N ARG A 402 -9.37 -3.26 12.70
CA ARG A 402 -8.83 -4.23 11.72
C ARG A 402 -9.83 -4.66 10.65
N ASP A 403 -10.77 -3.82 10.26
CA ASP A 403 -11.76 -4.11 9.21
C ASP A 403 -11.31 -3.69 7.80
N GLY A 404 -10.13 -3.09 7.69
CA GLY A 404 -9.51 -2.63 6.45
C GLY A 404 -9.92 -1.20 6.06
N ARG A 405 -10.58 -0.45 6.94
CA ARG A 405 -11.05 0.93 6.67
C ARG A 405 -10.55 1.87 7.76
N PRO A 406 -10.23 3.13 7.42
CA PRO A 406 -9.82 4.09 8.42
C PRO A 406 -11.00 4.50 9.31
N ASP A 407 -10.74 4.51 10.60
CA ASP A 407 -11.64 4.92 11.66
C ASP A 407 -11.38 6.38 12.06
N LEU A 408 -12.38 7.03 12.64
CA LEU A 408 -12.30 8.41 13.13
C LEU A 408 -12.32 8.43 14.66
N GLY A 409 -11.50 9.29 15.26
CA GLY A 409 -11.45 9.52 16.69
C GLY A 409 -11.62 10.99 17.04
N ALA A 410 -12.16 11.27 18.22
CA ALA A 410 -12.19 12.62 18.77
C ALA A 410 -12.39 12.60 20.29
N VAL A 411 -11.97 13.69 20.94
CA VAL A 411 -12.22 13.96 22.36
C VAL A 411 -13.36 14.94 22.49
N HIS A 412 -14.39 14.58 23.23
CA HIS A 412 -15.48 15.51 23.57
C HIS A 412 -14.94 16.64 24.47
N ALA A 413 -15.08 17.89 24.04
CA ALA A 413 -14.50 19.07 24.69
C ALA A 413 -14.90 19.22 26.18
N GLU A 414 -16.18 18.94 26.50
CA GLU A 414 -16.69 19.10 27.87
C GLU A 414 -16.41 17.89 28.78
N THR A 415 -16.70 16.67 28.32
CA THR A 415 -16.59 15.46 29.16
C THR A 415 -15.18 14.88 29.18
N GLY A 416 -14.33 15.24 28.21
CA GLY A 416 -12.99 14.68 28.03
C GLY A 416 -12.99 13.20 27.67
N VAL A 417 -14.11 12.68 27.15
CA VAL A 417 -14.23 11.30 26.67
C VAL A 417 -13.69 11.22 25.25
N PHE A 418 -12.74 10.32 25.01
CA PHE A 418 -12.32 9.92 23.68
C PHE A 418 -13.29 8.87 23.13
N THR A 419 -13.73 9.11 21.90
CA THR A 419 -14.75 8.33 21.21
C THR A 419 -14.22 7.93 19.84
N VAL A 420 -14.51 6.70 19.42
CA VAL A 420 -14.18 6.15 18.11
C VAL A 420 -15.46 6.02 17.29
N TRP A 421 -15.38 6.30 15.99
CA TRP A 421 -16.41 6.00 15.00
C TRP A 421 -15.79 5.15 13.92
N ASN A 422 -16.23 3.90 13.81
CA ASN A 422 -15.61 2.99 12.85
C ASN A 422 -15.98 3.34 11.40
N GLY A 423 -15.00 3.31 10.51
CA GLY A 423 -15.22 3.55 9.09
C GLY A 423 -16.10 2.46 8.50
N THR A 424 -17.15 2.83 7.78
CA THR A 424 -17.96 1.87 6.99
C THR A 424 -17.69 1.99 5.50
N GLY A 425 -16.72 2.82 5.10
CA GLY A 425 -16.35 3.14 3.71
C GLY A 425 -17.41 3.97 3.00
N GLY A 426 -17.09 4.45 1.79
CA GLY A 426 -17.99 5.35 1.05
C GLY A 426 -18.38 6.61 1.83
N ASN A 427 -17.49 7.11 2.70
CA ASN A 427 -17.67 8.23 3.62
C ASN A 427 -18.64 7.97 4.79
N GLY A 428 -18.95 6.71 5.09
CA GLY A 428 -19.81 6.32 6.20
C GLY A 428 -19.04 6.03 7.49
N PHE A 429 -19.70 6.26 8.63
CA PHE A 429 -19.20 5.95 9.96
C PHE A 429 -20.25 5.18 10.78
N ALA A 430 -19.81 4.23 11.59
CA ALA A 430 -20.64 3.47 12.52
C ALA A 430 -21.07 4.33 13.72
N ALA A 431 -21.84 3.73 14.63
CA ALA A 431 -22.22 4.39 15.88
C ALA A 431 -20.97 4.73 16.71
N ALA A 432 -21.07 5.83 17.47
CA ALA A 432 -20.05 6.27 18.40
C ALA A 432 -19.74 5.19 19.46
N ASP A 433 -18.46 4.91 19.66
CA ASP A 433 -17.94 3.99 20.67
C ASP A 433 -17.08 4.76 21.69
N PRO A 434 -17.60 5.07 22.89
CA PRO A 434 -16.87 5.80 23.91
C PRO A 434 -15.80 4.91 24.55
N ILE A 435 -14.52 5.27 24.40
CA ILE A 435 -13.39 4.46 24.86
C ILE A 435 -13.00 4.78 26.30
N GLY A 436 -13.01 6.06 26.68
CA GLY A 436 -12.66 6.47 28.04
C GLY A 436 -12.43 7.97 28.24
N GLY A 437 -12.52 8.42 29.49
CA GLY A 437 -12.33 9.81 29.91
C GLY A 437 -10.88 10.20 30.24
N GLY A 438 -10.70 11.44 30.69
CA GLY A 438 -9.40 11.96 31.17
C GLY A 438 -8.54 12.64 30.10
N TRP A 439 -9.04 12.74 28.87
CA TRP A 439 -8.28 13.31 27.75
C TRP A 439 -8.11 14.83 27.80
N THR A 440 -8.89 15.54 28.64
CA THR A 440 -8.70 16.98 28.88
C THR A 440 -7.35 17.32 29.49
N ALA A 441 -6.68 16.35 30.14
CA ALA A 441 -5.32 16.49 30.68
C ALA A 441 -4.23 16.49 29.60
N TYR A 442 -4.58 16.20 28.34
CA TYR A 442 -3.64 16.09 27.23
C TYR A 442 -3.91 17.16 26.16
N SER A 443 -2.92 17.38 25.30
CA SER A 443 -3.09 18.08 24.03
C SER A 443 -4.07 17.32 23.15
N ARG A 444 -4.43 17.93 22.02
CA ARG A 444 -5.14 17.23 20.96
C ARG A 444 -4.36 15.95 20.58
N PRO A 445 -5.03 14.78 20.49
CA PRO A 445 -4.38 13.57 20.05
C PRO A 445 -3.99 13.63 18.57
N ILE A 446 -2.91 12.96 18.23
CA ILE A 446 -2.55 12.56 16.86
C ILE A 446 -2.56 11.03 16.80
N ALA A 447 -2.60 10.48 15.60
CA ALA A 447 -2.55 9.05 15.38
C ALA A 447 -1.54 8.66 14.30
N GLY A 448 -1.15 7.40 14.31
CA GLY A 448 -0.20 6.77 13.39
C GLY A 448 0.11 5.36 13.88
N ASP A 449 0.75 4.54 13.06
CA ASP A 449 1.30 3.25 13.52
C ASP A 449 2.73 3.49 14.02
N PHE A 450 2.85 3.85 15.30
CA PHE A 450 4.14 4.20 15.93
C PHE A 450 4.89 2.98 16.42
N ASN A 451 4.16 1.89 16.67
CA ASN A 451 4.72 0.65 17.15
C ASN A 451 5.06 -0.34 16.01
N GLY A 452 4.48 -0.16 14.82
CA GLY A 452 4.73 -0.93 13.60
C GLY A 452 3.95 -2.24 13.51
N ASP A 453 2.78 -2.35 14.15
CA ASP A 453 1.94 -3.55 14.17
C ASP A 453 0.72 -3.48 13.23
N GLY A 454 0.60 -2.40 12.47
CA GLY A 454 -0.47 -2.15 11.52
C GLY A 454 -1.82 -1.81 12.18
N ILE A 455 -1.85 -1.46 13.47
CA ILE A 455 -3.01 -0.88 14.13
C ILE A 455 -2.72 0.59 14.43
N GLY A 456 -3.72 1.46 14.27
CA GLY A 456 -3.60 2.85 14.70
C GLY A 456 -3.29 2.99 16.19
N ASP A 457 -2.21 3.71 16.50
CA ASP A 457 -1.85 4.17 17.84
C ASP A 457 -2.27 5.62 18.03
N LEU A 458 -2.42 6.05 19.29
CA LEU A 458 -2.66 7.44 19.66
C LEU A 458 -1.45 8.02 20.38
N LEU A 459 -1.19 9.31 20.16
CA LEU A 459 -0.10 10.02 20.82
C LEU A 459 -0.54 11.44 21.17
N ALA A 460 -0.21 11.89 22.38
CA ALA A 460 -0.56 13.22 22.88
C ALA A 460 0.44 13.72 23.93
N VAL A 461 0.54 15.04 24.08
CA VAL A 461 1.37 15.67 25.11
C VAL A 461 0.54 15.88 26.36
N LYS A 462 1.00 15.37 27.51
CA LYS A 462 0.36 15.66 28.79
C LYS A 462 0.64 17.11 29.18
N LYS A 463 -0.43 17.87 29.46
CA LYS A 463 -0.34 19.30 29.80
C LYS A 463 0.41 19.55 31.10
N ASP A 464 0.24 18.64 32.06
CA ASP A 464 0.98 18.66 33.32
C ASP A 464 2.20 17.74 33.21
N GLY A 465 3.39 18.29 33.40
CA GLY A 465 4.67 17.60 33.27
C GLY A 465 5.29 17.64 31.86
N ASN A 466 4.58 18.11 30.83
CA ASN A 466 5.11 18.34 29.48
C ASN A 466 5.75 17.09 28.83
N THR A 467 5.17 15.92 29.11
CA THR A 467 5.65 14.63 28.62
C THR A 467 4.80 14.10 27.46
N LEU A 468 5.44 13.40 26.52
CA LEU A 468 4.75 12.71 25.43
C LEU A 468 4.24 11.35 25.90
N HIS A 469 3.02 11.00 25.54
CA HIS A 469 2.42 9.71 25.86
C HIS A 469 1.89 9.04 24.60
N VAL A 470 2.00 7.72 24.54
CA VAL A 470 1.42 6.88 23.49
C VAL A 470 0.46 5.86 24.08
N TRP A 471 -0.62 5.57 23.36
CA TRP A 471 -1.56 4.50 23.65
C TRP A 471 -1.61 3.58 22.43
N ASN A 472 -1.08 2.37 22.57
CA ASN A 472 -0.99 1.46 21.44
C ASN A 472 -2.34 0.84 21.15
N GLY A 473 -2.72 0.79 19.88
CA GLY A 473 -3.89 0.06 19.42
C GLY A 473 -3.73 -1.44 19.66
N LYS A 474 -4.83 -2.13 19.95
CA LYS A 474 -4.87 -3.60 20.14
C LYS A 474 -5.89 -4.29 19.23
N GLY A 475 -6.54 -3.53 18.36
CA GLY A 475 -7.70 -3.98 17.59
C GLY A 475 -9.00 -3.81 18.36
N ALA A 476 -10.13 -3.91 17.65
CA ALA A 476 -11.49 -3.82 18.19
C ALA A 476 -11.70 -2.60 19.11
N ASN A 477 -11.23 -1.42 18.67
CA ASN A 477 -11.32 -0.15 19.39
C ASN A 477 -10.68 -0.16 20.80
N SER A 478 -9.75 -1.07 21.06
CA SER A 478 -9.07 -1.16 22.36
C SER A 478 -7.65 -0.64 22.30
N PHE A 479 -7.23 0.07 23.35
CA PHE A 479 -5.89 0.64 23.48
C PHE A 479 -5.17 0.18 24.76
N THR A 480 -3.85 0.28 24.82
CA THR A 480 -3.10 0.10 26.07
C THR A 480 -3.40 1.23 27.07
N GLY A 481 -2.87 1.12 28.30
CA GLY A 481 -2.69 2.30 29.14
C GLY A 481 -1.67 3.26 28.51
N ALA A 482 -1.66 4.52 28.98
CA ALA A 482 -0.71 5.52 28.54
C ALA A 482 0.73 5.07 28.85
N ILE A 483 1.61 5.13 27.86
CA ILE A 483 3.04 4.87 27.99
C ILE A 483 3.77 6.20 27.83
N GLU A 484 4.48 6.64 28.86
CA GLU A 484 5.28 7.86 28.80
C GLU A 484 6.55 7.65 27.96
N LEU A 485 6.76 8.48 26.95
CA LEU A 485 7.95 8.46 26.09
C LEU A 485 9.02 9.48 26.53
N GLY A 486 8.67 10.45 27.38
CA GLY A 486 9.60 11.36 28.02
C GLY A 486 9.21 12.85 27.93
N PRO A 487 10.00 13.74 28.56
CA PRO A 487 9.69 15.17 28.70
C PRO A 487 10.10 16.02 27.48
N GLY A 488 9.73 17.30 27.51
CA GLY A 488 10.24 18.33 26.59
C GLY A 488 9.34 18.63 25.39
N TRP A 489 8.08 18.20 25.44
CA TRP A 489 7.17 18.24 24.28
C TRP A 489 6.19 19.42 24.28
N GLU A 490 6.10 20.19 25.37
CA GLU A 490 5.20 21.34 25.46
C GLU A 490 5.38 22.38 24.36
N PRO A 491 6.60 22.75 23.94
CA PRO A 491 6.79 23.71 22.84
C PRO A 491 6.27 23.24 21.47
N TYR A 492 5.97 21.95 21.34
CA TYR A 492 5.51 21.32 20.10
C TYR A 492 4.03 20.92 20.15
N ALA A 493 3.38 21.01 21.31
CA ALA A 493 2.08 20.40 21.56
C ALA A 493 0.95 20.97 20.67
N SER A 494 1.02 22.24 20.28
CA SER A 494 0.00 22.90 19.44
C SER A 494 0.06 22.45 17.97
N SER A 495 1.27 22.22 17.46
CA SER A 495 1.53 21.91 16.04
C SER A 495 1.86 20.44 15.79
N LEU A 496 1.93 19.61 16.83
CA LEU A 496 2.25 18.19 16.73
C LEU A 496 1.32 17.45 15.76
N MET A 497 1.93 16.69 14.85
CA MET A 497 1.27 15.93 13.80
C MET A 497 2.07 14.65 13.45
N SER A 498 1.37 13.70 12.82
CA SER A 498 1.98 12.54 12.17
C SER A 498 1.84 12.74 10.65
N PRO A 499 2.93 13.07 9.94
CA PRO A 499 2.91 13.13 8.47
C PRO A 499 2.96 11.74 7.82
N GLY A 500 3.12 10.67 8.59
CA GLY A 500 3.43 9.33 8.07
C GLY A 500 4.93 9.13 7.88
N ASP A 501 5.31 8.22 7.00
CA ASP A 501 6.72 7.91 6.69
C ASP A 501 7.28 8.89 5.65
N VAL A 502 7.82 10.01 6.13
CA VAL A 502 8.40 11.07 5.28
C VAL A 502 9.85 10.81 4.91
N ASN A 503 10.50 9.90 5.65
CA ASN A 503 11.90 9.59 5.48
C ASN A 503 12.13 8.37 4.57
N GLY A 504 11.15 7.48 4.49
CA GLY A 504 11.14 6.30 3.65
C GLY A 504 11.60 5.02 4.32
N ASP A 505 11.62 4.92 5.64
CA ASP A 505 12.10 3.75 6.38
C ASP A 505 11.00 2.78 6.83
N GLY A 506 9.74 3.08 6.52
CA GLY A 506 8.59 2.24 6.87
C GLY A 506 8.00 2.51 8.25
N HIS A 507 8.40 3.57 8.92
CA HIS A 507 7.88 3.93 10.23
C HIS A 507 7.18 5.29 10.19
N SER A 508 6.08 5.40 10.93
CA SER A 508 5.40 6.70 11.08
C SER A 508 6.32 7.69 11.79
N ASP A 509 6.60 8.81 11.16
CA ASP A 509 7.39 9.90 11.73
C ASP A 509 6.51 10.88 12.52
N LEU A 510 7.12 11.73 13.34
CA LEU A 510 6.44 12.88 13.95
C LEU A 510 6.97 14.18 13.36
N ALA A 511 6.10 15.17 13.25
CA ALA A 511 6.47 16.52 12.90
C ALA A 511 5.82 17.54 13.83
N ALA A 512 6.50 18.66 14.03
CA ALA A 512 5.95 19.83 14.71
C ALA A 512 6.70 21.08 14.26
N THR A 513 6.08 22.23 14.42
CA THR A 513 6.72 23.52 14.19
C THR A 513 7.02 24.22 15.51
N ARG A 514 8.16 24.89 15.57
CA ARG A 514 8.55 25.74 16.69
C ARG A 514 9.33 26.93 16.17
N ASP A 515 8.92 28.13 16.57
CA ASP A 515 9.55 29.39 16.18
C ASP A 515 9.69 29.52 14.64
N GLY A 516 8.68 29.02 13.90
CA GLY A 516 8.66 28.99 12.44
C GLY A 516 9.58 27.96 11.77
N THR A 517 10.22 27.09 12.55
CA THR A 517 11.05 25.98 12.06
C THR A 517 10.29 24.67 12.16
N LEU A 518 10.31 23.87 11.08
CA LEU A 518 9.80 22.51 11.07
C LEU A 518 10.85 21.56 11.67
N TYR A 519 10.40 20.76 12.63
CA TYR A 519 11.17 19.67 13.24
C TYR A 519 10.54 18.33 12.89
N ILE A 520 11.37 17.32 12.61
CA ILE A 520 10.96 15.94 12.37
C ILE A 520 11.67 15.00 13.32
N TRP A 521 10.92 14.07 13.90
CA TRP A 521 11.43 12.96 14.69
C TRP A 521 11.15 11.68 13.92
N ASN A 522 12.20 11.09 13.33
CA ASN A 522 12.02 9.89 12.53
C ASN A 522 11.59 8.71 13.40
N GLY A 523 10.55 7.99 12.98
CA GLY A 523 10.09 6.78 13.62
C GLY A 523 11.14 5.66 13.58
N LYS A 524 11.08 4.75 14.55
CA LYS A 524 11.92 3.54 14.60
C LYS A 524 11.12 2.26 14.82
N GLY A 525 9.79 2.38 14.82
CA GLY A 525 8.88 1.35 15.32
C GLY A 525 9.02 1.15 16.84
N GLY A 526 8.15 0.30 17.40
CA GLY A 526 8.13 -0.01 18.83
C GLY A 526 8.04 1.21 19.75
N ASN A 527 7.35 2.28 19.32
CA ASN A 527 7.23 3.57 20.01
C ASN A 527 8.53 4.37 20.13
N GLY A 528 9.56 4.02 19.36
CA GLY A 528 10.84 4.71 19.34
C GLY A 528 10.88 5.82 18.29
N PHE A 529 11.50 6.95 18.65
CA PHE A 529 11.75 8.07 17.74
C PHE A 529 13.22 8.50 17.78
N GLY A 530 13.73 9.01 16.66
CA GLY A 530 15.02 9.70 16.58
C GLY A 530 14.99 11.07 17.27
N PRO A 531 16.15 11.75 17.37
CA PRO A 531 16.17 13.13 17.84
C PRO A 531 15.40 14.04 16.87
N GLY A 532 14.74 15.05 17.42
CA GLY A 532 14.06 16.08 16.63
C GLY A 532 15.06 16.86 15.79
N THR A 533 14.96 16.74 14.48
CA THR A 533 15.86 17.36 13.50
C THR A 533 15.17 18.56 12.89
N ALA A 534 15.82 19.73 12.95
CA ALA A 534 15.34 20.91 12.24
C ALA A 534 15.52 20.72 10.73
N VAL A 535 14.44 20.83 9.97
CA VAL A 535 14.41 20.59 8.52
C VAL A 535 14.50 21.89 7.74
N SER A 536 13.64 22.86 8.05
CA SER A 536 13.59 24.15 7.37
C SER A 536 12.83 25.21 8.16
N SER A 537 13.09 26.49 7.88
CA SER A 537 12.37 27.64 8.43
C SER A 537 11.26 28.13 7.49
N GLY A 538 10.39 29.02 7.97
CA GLY A 538 9.33 29.66 7.16
C GLY A 538 7.93 29.09 7.39
N TRP A 539 7.76 28.27 8.43
CA TRP A 539 6.51 27.57 8.73
C TRP A 539 5.55 28.35 9.63
N ALA A 540 5.96 29.50 10.17
CA ALA A 540 5.21 30.26 11.17
C ALA A 540 3.83 30.73 10.69
N SER A 541 3.66 31.00 9.40
CA SER A 541 2.36 31.39 8.83
C SER A 541 1.41 30.20 8.60
N TYR A 542 1.89 28.98 8.80
CA TYR A 542 1.16 27.76 8.46
C TYR A 542 0.78 26.91 9.68
N PHE A 543 1.40 27.06 10.85
CA PHE A 543 1.15 26.19 12.00
C PHE A 543 1.20 26.92 13.33
#